data_AF-A0A376W453-F1
#
_entry.id   AF-A0A376W453-F1
#
_cell.length_a   1.000
_cell.length_b   1.000
_cell.length_c   1.000
_cell.angle_alpha   90.00
_cell.angle_beta   90.00
_cell.angle_gamma   90.00
#
_symmetry.space_group_name_H-M   'P 1'
#
loop_
_entity.id
_entity.type
_entity.pdbx_description
1 polymer ?
#
loop_
_entity_poly.entity_id
_entity_poly.type
_entity_poly.pdbx_seq_one_letter_code
_entity_poly.pdbx_strand_id
1 'polypeptide(L)'
;MLYLAYNAPHLPNDNPAPEQYQKQFNTGSQTADNYYASVYSVDQGVKRILEQLKKNGQYDNTIILFTSDNGAVIDGPLPLNGAQKGYKSQTYPGGTHTPMFMWWKGKLQPGNYDKLISAMDFYPTALDAADISIPKDLKLDGVSLLPWLQDKKQGEPHKNLTWITSYSHWFDEENIPFWDNYHKFVRHQSDDYPHNPNTEDLSQFSYTVRNNDYSLVYTVENNQLGLYKLTDLQQKDNLAARQSAGR
;
A
#
# COMPACT_ATOMS: atom_id res chain seq x y z
N MET A 1 -8.77 -19.74 7.44
CA MET A 1 -8.15 -18.47 7.00
C MET A 1 -8.45 -17.41 8.04
N LEU A 2 -7.44 -16.67 8.48
CA LEU A 2 -7.62 -15.49 9.35
C LEU A 2 -7.19 -14.26 8.55
N TYR A 3 -8.09 -13.30 8.42
CA TYR A 3 -7.77 -11.96 7.92
C TYR A 3 -7.85 -10.98 9.08
N LEU A 4 -6.73 -10.36 9.41
CA LEU A 4 -6.62 -9.42 10.53
C LEU A 4 -6.18 -8.06 10.00
N ALA A 5 -7.16 -7.20 9.74
CA ALA A 5 -6.96 -5.82 9.32
C ALA A 5 -6.92 -4.91 10.54
N TYR A 6 -5.72 -4.53 10.98
CA TYR A 6 -5.57 -3.53 12.03
C TYR A 6 -6.02 -2.15 11.51
N ASN A 7 -6.69 -1.38 12.36
CA ASN A 7 -6.96 0.03 12.09
C ASN A 7 -5.70 0.90 12.28
N ALA A 8 -4.75 0.44 13.08
CA ALA A 8 -3.47 1.13 13.28
C ALA A 8 -2.61 1.09 12.00
N PRO A 9 -1.86 2.17 11.68
CA PRO A 9 -1.72 3.40 12.44
C PRO A 9 -2.58 4.56 11.89
N HIS A 10 -3.74 4.25 11.28
CA HIS A 10 -4.60 5.26 10.66
C HIS A 10 -4.98 6.36 11.67
N LEU A 11 -4.93 7.62 11.22
CA LEU A 11 -5.37 8.77 11.99
C LEU A 11 -6.85 8.66 12.40
N PRO A 12 -7.28 9.32 13.49
CA PRO A 12 -6.52 10.23 14.35
C PRO A 12 -5.62 9.52 15.37
N ASN A 13 -4.44 10.09 15.62
CA ASN A 13 -3.49 9.63 16.64
C ASN A 13 -3.55 10.51 17.91
N ASP A 14 -4.71 11.07 18.21
CA ASP A 14 -4.89 12.01 19.33
C ASP A 14 -4.98 11.29 20.68
N ASN A 15 -5.45 10.04 20.67
CA ASN A 15 -5.56 9.23 21.88
C ASN A 15 -4.30 8.36 22.06
N PRO A 16 -3.74 8.32 23.28
CA PRO A 16 -2.60 7.45 23.56
C PRO A 16 -2.99 5.98 23.48
N ALA A 17 -2.04 5.15 23.06
CA ALA A 17 -2.18 3.71 23.18
C ALA A 17 -2.23 3.30 24.67
N PRO A 18 -2.67 2.08 25.01
CA PRO A 18 -2.53 1.54 26.35
C PRO A 18 -1.10 1.73 26.89
N GLU A 19 -0.97 2.06 28.17
CA GLU A 19 0.29 2.46 28.83
C GLU A 19 1.46 1.50 28.54
N GLN A 20 1.17 0.21 28.50
CA GLN A 20 2.16 -0.84 28.20
C GLN A 20 2.90 -0.65 26.86
N TYR A 21 2.24 -0.03 25.87
CA TYR A 21 2.82 0.32 24.57
C TYR A 21 3.32 1.77 24.57
N GLN A 22 2.55 2.69 25.16
CA GLN A 22 2.87 4.12 25.15
C GLN A 22 4.24 4.43 25.78
N LYS A 23 4.57 3.78 26.90
CA LYS A 23 5.81 4.03 27.64
C LYS A 23 7.11 3.71 26.90
N GLN A 24 7.02 3.07 25.74
CA GLN A 24 8.20 2.71 24.93
C GLN A 24 8.74 3.90 24.10
N PHE A 25 7.94 4.97 23.98
CA PHE A 25 8.24 6.10 23.10
C PHE A 25 8.22 7.41 23.90
N ASN A 26 9.23 8.25 23.64
CA ASN A 26 9.35 9.60 24.20
C ASN A 26 10.12 10.47 23.20
N THR A 27 9.46 10.79 22.08
CA THR A 27 10.03 11.58 20.98
C THR A 27 9.95 13.09 21.25
N GLY A 28 9.28 13.50 22.32
CA GLY A 28 8.95 14.90 22.61
C GLY A 28 7.72 15.41 21.86
N SER A 29 7.08 14.57 21.04
CA SER A 29 5.82 14.87 20.36
C SER A 29 4.77 13.81 20.70
N GLN A 30 3.71 14.22 21.40
CA GLN A 30 2.65 13.30 21.82
C GLN A 30 2.01 12.56 20.64
N THR A 31 1.75 13.27 19.53
CA THR A 31 1.15 12.68 18.32
C THR A 31 2.09 11.63 17.70
N ALA A 32 3.40 11.89 17.68
CA ALA A 32 4.38 10.92 17.19
C ALA A 32 4.48 9.71 18.12
N ASP A 33 4.49 9.93 19.44
CA ASP A 33 4.53 8.84 20.43
C ASP A 33 3.28 7.95 20.34
N ASN A 34 2.10 8.54 20.16
CA ASN A 34 0.85 7.81 19.96
C ASN A 34 0.89 6.96 18.68
N TYR A 35 1.39 7.52 17.57
CA TYR A 35 1.57 6.79 16.33
C TYR A 35 2.54 5.62 16.49
N TYR A 36 3.72 5.84 17.08
CA TYR A 36 4.69 4.77 17.26
C TYR A 36 4.20 3.69 18.21
N ALA A 37 3.48 4.08 19.27
CA ALA A 37 2.84 3.14 20.17
C ALA A 37 1.74 2.32 19.48
N SER A 38 0.99 2.90 18.53
CA SER A 38 -0.03 2.18 17.75
C SER A 38 0.62 1.15 16.81
N VAL A 39 1.68 1.52 16.08
CA VAL A 39 2.47 0.59 15.26
C VAL A 39 3.08 -0.52 16.13
N TYR A 40 3.65 -0.17 17.28
CA TYR A 40 4.19 -1.16 18.21
C TYR A 40 3.12 -2.12 18.75
N SER A 41 1.89 -1.64 18.96
CA SER A 41 0.78 -2.51 19.37
C SER A 41 0.43 -3.57 18.32
N VAL A 42 0.59 -3.25 17.02
CA VAL A 42 0.43 -4.21 15.91
C VAL A 42 1.54 -5.26 15.97
N ASP A 43 2.80 -4.84 16.13
CA ASP A 43 3.94 -5.76 16.30
C ASP A 43 3.72 -6.72 17.48
N GLN A 44 3.33 -6.20 18.65
CA GLN A 44 3.00 -7.02 19.81
C GLN A 44 1.77 -7.91 19.58
N GLY A 45 0.82 -7.48 18.75
CA GLY A 45 -0.32 -8.28 18.29
C GLY A 45 0.12 -9.48 17.46
N VAL A 46 0.98 -9.24 16.46
CA VAL A 46 1.59 -10.29 15.63
C VAL A 46 2.35 -11.26 16.52
N LYS A 47 3.19 -10.79 17.45
CA LYS A 47 3.90 -11.63 18.41
C LYS A 47 2.96 -12.60 19.15
N ARG A 48 1.84 -12.11 19.69
CA ARG A 48 0.86 -12.96 20.39
C ARG A 48 0.26 -14.03 19.48
N ILE A 49 -0.02 -13.70 18.21
CA ILE A 49 -0.52 -14.67 17.22
C ILE A 49 0.54 -15.77 17.00
N LEU A 50 1.81 -15.38 16.80
CA LEU A 50 2.90 -16.34 16.61
C LEU A 50 3.07 -17.25 17.84
N GLU A 51 2.96 -16.70 19.04
CA GLU A 51 3.02 -17.47 20.30
C GLU A 51 1.87 -18.47 20.41
N GLN A 52 0.64 -18.09 20.06
CA GLN A 52 -0.50 -19.02 20.04
C GLN A 52 -0.34 -20.11 18.99
N LEU A 53 0.13 -19.77 17.79
CA LEU A 53 0.42 -20.77 16.74
C LEU A 53 1.46 -21.79 17.22
N LYS A 54 2.52 -21.34 17.90
CA LYS A 54 3.55 -22.22 18.48
C LYS A 54 2.98 -23.10 19.59
N LYS A 55 2.25 -22.49 20.54
CA LYS A 55 1.62 -23.21 21.66
C LYS A 55 0.67 -24.32 21.19
N ASN A 56 -0.04 -24.08 20.09
CA ASN A 56 -1.00 -25.01 19.52
C ASN A 56 -0.41 -25.95 18.47
N GLY A 57 0.91 -25.93 18.25
CA GLY A 57 1.59 -26.79 17.28
C GLY A 57 1.26 -26.50 15.80
N GLN A 58 0.67 -25.33 15.50
CA GLN A 58 0.24 -24.94 14.15
C GLN A 58 1.25 -24.08 13.40
N TYR A 59 2.29 -23.58 14.08
CA TYR A 59 3.23 -22.61 13.53
C TYR A 59 3.92 -23.06 12.23
N ASP A 60 4.35 -24.33 12.17
CA ASP A 60 5.08 -24.85 11.00
C ASP A 60 4.16 -25.16 9.81
N ASN A 61 2.84 -25.30 10.06
CA ASN A 61 1.82 -25.52 9.03
C ASN A 61 0.99 -24.26 8.75
N THR A 62 1.52 -23.08 9.06
CA THR A 62 0.83 -21.80 8.82
C THR A 62 1.69 -20.92 7.93
N ILE A 63 1.12 -20.48 6.81
CA ILE A 63 1.64 -19.36 6.02
C ILE A 63 1.19 -18.04 6.66
N ILE A 64 2.11 -17.11 6.83
CA ILE A 64 1.85 -15.77 7.32
C ILE A 64 2.19 -14.79 6.21
N LEU A 65 1.20 -13.98 5.83
CA LEU A 65 1.32 -12.91 4.84
C LEU A 65 1.09 -11.59 5.58
N PHE A 66 2.04 -10.67 5.47
CA PHE A 66 1.93 -9.35 6.08
C PHE A 66 2.19 -8.28 5.03
N THR A 67 1.37 -7.23 5.06
CA THR A 67 1.61 -6.03 4.26
C THR A 67 0.93 -4.80 4.89
N SER A 68 1.25 -3.62 4.37
CA SER A 68 0.44 -2.40 4.57
C SER A 68 -0.37 -2.14 3.30
N ASP A 69 -1.58 -1.60 3.43
CA ASP A 69 -2.50 -1.32 2.32
C ASP A 69 -2.01 -0.18 1.42
N ASN A 70 -1.39 0.84 2.01
CA ASN A 70 -0.76 1.96 1.32
C ASN A 70 0.41 2.55 2.11
N GLY A 71 1.07 3.54 1.49
CA GLY A 71 2.08 4.37 2.12
C GLY A 71 1.55 5.31 3.21
N ALA A 72 2.47 5.99 3.91
CA ALA A 72 2.13 6.94 4.97
C ALA A 72 1.36 8.15 4.42
N VAL A 73 0.42 8.64 5.21
CA VAL A 73 -0.29 9.91 4.97
C VAL A 73 0.65 11.09 5.19
N ILE A 74 0.46 12.19 4.43
CA ILE A 74 1.39 13.33 4.39
C ILE A 74 1.55 14.04 5.75
N ASP A 75 0.53 14.01 6.58
CA ASP A 75 0.47 14.61 7.92
C ASP A 75 0.83 13.63 9.05
N GLY A 76 1.35 12.45 8.71
CA GLY A 76 1.89 11.50 9.68
C GLY A 76 3.21 11.98 10.30
N PRO A 77 3.68 11.32 11.38
CA PRO A 77 4.97 11.65 11.97
C PRO A 77 6.14 11.27 11.05
N LEU A 78 7.18 12.11 11.07
CA LEU A 78 8.45 11.83 10.39
C LEU A 78 9.11 10.56 10.97
N PRO A 79 9.76 9.73 10.13
CA PRO A 79 10.19 10.05 8.77
C PRO A 79 9.19 9.67 7.65
N LEU A 80 7.91 9.40 7.95
CA LEU A 80 6.89 9.04 6.95
C LEU A 80 7.34 7.82 6.11
N ASN A 81 7.51 8.02 4.80
CA ASN A 81 7.96 7.00 3.84
C ASN A 81 9.49 6.96 3.67
N GLY A 82 10.24 7.60 4.58
CA GLY A 82 11.69 7.72 4.52
C GLY A 82 12.14 8.49 3.28
N ALA A 83 13.03 7.89 2.49
CA ALA A 83 13.56 8.50 1.26
C ALA A 83 12.64 8.33 0.04
N GLN A 84 11.44 7.78 0.20
CA GLN A 84 10.54 7.50 -0.93
C GLN A 84 9.65 8.71 -1.24
N LYS A 85 9.57 9.07 -2.52
CA LYS A 85 8.73 10.19 -2.97
C LYS A 85 7.25 9.86 -2.81
N GLY A 86 6.49 10.82 -2.29
CA GLY A 86 5.03 10.79 -2.25
C GLY A 86 4.44 10.08 -1.04
N TYR A 87 3.12 10.06 -0.99
CA TYR A 87 2.33 9.70 0.19
C TYR A 87 1.11 8.85 -0.19
N LYS A 88 0.29 8.49 0.81
CA LYS A 88 -1.04 7.91 0.63
C LYS A 88 -1.81 8.63 -0.49
N SER A 89 -2.54 7.84 -1.28
CA SER A 89 -3.31 8.28 -2.46
C SER A 89 -2.49 8.66 -3.70
N GLN A 90 -1.15 8.58 -3.65
CA GLN A 90 -0.30 8.86 -4.80
C GLN A 90 0.35 7.58 -5.35
N THR A 91 0.56 7.52 -6.66
CA THR A 91 1.16 6.35 -7.35
C THR A 91 2.70 6.37 -7.36
N TYR A 92 3.31 7.28 -6.60
CA TYR A 92 4.76 7.35 -6.38
C TYR A 92 5.24 6.23 -5.44
N PRO A 93 6.56 5.95 -5.34
CA PRO A 93 7.08 4.90 -4.48
C PRO A 93 6.57 4.99 -3.04
N GLY A 94 6.60 6.18 -2.42
CA GLY A 94 6.16 6.39 -1.05
C GLY A 94 4.67 6.13 -0.81
N GLY A 95 3.81 6.17 -1.84
CA GLY A 95 2.39 5.83 -1.70
C GLY A 95 2.06 4.34 -1.89
N THR A 96 2.95 3.57 -2.51
CA THR A 96 2.63 2.24 -3.07
C THR A 96 3.63 1.14 -2.70
N HIS A 97 4.86 1.50 -2.34
CA HIS A 97 5.89 0.55 -1.93
C HIS A 97 5.84 0.38 -0.41
N THR A 98 5.04 -0.60 0.01
CA THR A 98 4.73 -0.90 1.40
C THR A 98 5.59 -2.04 1.94
N PRO A 99 5.79 -2.14 3.27
CA PRO A 99 6.41 -3.32 3.85
C PRO A 99 5.60 -4.56 3.47
N MET A 100 6.29 -5.61 3.05
CA MET A 100 5.67 -6.88 2.70
C MET A 100 6.60 -8.03 3.10
N PHE A 101 6.07 -9.05 3.74
CA PHE A 101 6.80 -10.29 3.97
C PHE A 101 5.88 -11.50 3.96
N MET A 102 6.47 -12.64 3.59
CA MET A 102 5.85 -13.95 3.62
C MET A 102 6.70 -14.86 4.49
N TRP A 103 6.05 -15.58 5.40
CA TRP A 103 6.70 -16.54 6.28
C TRP A 103 5.98 -17.88 6.24
N TRP A 104 6.74 -18.95 5.99
CA TRP A 104 6.23 -20.31 6.09
C TRP A 104 7.37 -21.26 6.48
N LYS A 105 7.44 -21.58 7.78
CA LYS A 105 8.56 -22.33 8.35
C LYS A 105 8.67 -23.72 7.71
N GLY A 106 9.87 -24.05 7.24
CA GLY A 106 10.16 -25.33 6.59
C GLY A 106 9.67 -25.45 5.14
N LYS A 107 9.01 -24.42 4.59
CA LYS A 107 8.55 -24.37 3.19
C LYS A 107 9.21 -23.28 2.37
N LEU A 108 9.65 -22.20 3.03
CA LEU A 108 10.36 -21.08 2.42
C LEU A 108 11.72 -20.90 3.09
N GLN A 109 12.72 -20.50 2.31
CA GLN A 109 14.04 -20.14 2.81
C GLN A 109 14.04 -18.68 3.29
N PRO A 110 14.72 -18.36 4.40
CA PRO A 110 14.96 -16.97 4.77
C PRO A 110 15.76 -16.24 3.69
N GLY A 111 15.32 -15.05 3.30
CA GLY A 111 16.00 -14.25 2.29
C GLY A 111 15.22 -13.00 1.93
N ASN A 112 15.80 -12.22 1.03
CA ASN A 112 15.16 -11.08 0.40
C ASN A 112 14.69 -11.47 -0.99
N TYR A 113 13.54 -10.95 -1.40
CA TYR A 113 13.01 -11.09 -2.74
C TYR A 113 12.91 -9.70 -3.37
N ASP A 114 13.63 -9.48 -4.46
CA ASP A 114 13.81 -8.15 -5.07
C ASP A 114 13.00 -7.97 -6.37
N LYS A 115 12.21 -8.98 -6.76
CA LYS A 115 11.35 -8.89 -7.95
C LYS A 115 10.01 -8.25 -7.63
N LEU A 116 9.46 -7.62 -8.65
CA LEU A 116 8.18 -6.92 -8.61
C LEU A 116 7.03 -7.87 -8.25
N ILE A 117 6.35 -7.57 -7.14
CA ILE A 117 5.18 -8.28 -6.60
C ILE A 117 4.13 -7.28 -6.09
N SER A 118 2.92 -7.77 -5.83
CA SER A 118 1.80 -6.99 -5.32
C SER A 118 1.01 -7.73 -4.24
N ALA A 119 0.25 -7.02 -3.42
CA ALA A 119 -0.72 -7.63 -2.51
C ALA A 119 -1.78 -8.47 -3.25
N MET A 120 -2.01 -8.20 -4.55
CA MET A 120 -2.85 -9.04 -5.41
C MET A 120 -2.35 -10.48 -5.52
N ASP A 121 -1.06 -10.73 -5.32
CA ASP A 121 -0.45 -12.06 -5.37
C ASP A 121 -0.80 -12.91 -4.14
N PHE A 122 -1.24 -12.29 -3.03
CA PHE A 122 -1.59 -13.03 -1.81
C PHE A 122 -2.76 -13.98 -2.01
N TYR A 123 -3.77 -13.57 -2.78
CA TYR A 123 -4.94 -14.41 -3.05
C TYR A 123 -4.58 -15.71 -3.80
N PRO A 124 -3.98 -15.68 -5.00
CA PRO A 124 -3.58 -16.89 -5.70
C PRO A 124 -2.49 -17.67 -4.95
N THR A 125 -1.58 -17.02 -4.22
CA THR A 125 -0.60 -17.71 -3.37
C THR A 125 -1.27 -18.51 -2.26
N ALA A 126 -2.28 -17.94 -1.59
CA ALA A 126 -3.01 -18.62 -0.53
C ALA A 126 -3.82 -19.81 -1.06
N LEU A 127 -4.40 -19.70 -2.26
CA LEU A 127 -5.10 -20.82 -2.91
C LEU A 127 -4.12 -21.94 -3.29
N ASP A 128 -2.98 -21.61 -3.88
CA ASP A 128 -1.92 -22.57 -4.21
C ASP A 128 -1.39 -23.28 -2.96
N ALA A 129 -1.14 -22.52 -1.88
CA ALA A 129 -0.74 -23.08 -0.59
C ALA A 129 -1.77 -24.06 0.01
N ALA A 130 -3.05 -23.86 -0.29
CA ALA A 130 -4.17 -24.69 0.18
C ALA A 130 -4.55 -25.81 -0.80
N ASP A 131 -3.81 -25.98 -1.91
CA ASP A 131 -4.12 -26.92 -3.00
C ASP A 131 -5.52 -26.71 -3.60
N ILE A 132 -5.94 -25.45 -3.70
CA ILE A 132 -7.22 -25.04 -4.28
C ILE A 132 -7.00 -24.53 -5.70
N SER A 133 -7.67 -25.17 -6.66
CA SER A 133 -7.64 -24.75 -8.07
C SER A 133 -8.43 -23.46 -8.30
N ILE A 134 -7.83 -22.51 -9.01
CA ILE A 134 -8.51 -21.30 -9.48
C ILE A 134 -9.38 -21.65 -10.70
N PRO A 135 -10.68 -21.31 -10.70
CA PRO A 135 -11.54 -21.51 -11.87
C PRO A 135 -10.98 -20.82 -13.12
N LYS A 136 -11.07 -21.47 -14.28
CA LYS A 136 -10.45 -20.98 -15.54
C LYS A 136 -11.06 -19.66 -16.05
N ASP A 137 -12.31 -19.40 -15.68
CA ASP A 137 -13.06 -18.20 -16.01
C ASP A 137 -12.78 -17.02 -15.06
N LEU A 138 -12.20 -17.28 -13.89
CA LEU A 138 -11.76 -16.24 -12.97
C LEU A 138 -10.40 -15.67 -13.42
N LYS A 139 -10.44 -14.48 -14.03
CA LYS A 139 -9.24 -13.73 -14.41
C LYS A 139 -8.69 -13.02 -13.18
N LEU A 140 -7.44 -13.31 -12.83
CA LEU A 140 -6.71 -12.66 -11.75
C LEU A 140 -5.51 -11.91 -12.33
N ASP A 141 -5.25 -10.72 -11.81
CA ASP A 141 -4.02 -9.96 -12.11
C ASP A 141 -2.83 -10.43 -11.28
N GLY A 142 -3.09 -10.98 -10.08
CA GLY A 142 -2.07 -11.58 -9.23
C GLY A 142 -1.70 -13.01 -9.66
N VAL A 143 -0.51 -13.45 -9.24
CA VAL A 143 -0.01 -14.82 -9.45
C VAL A 143 0.44 -15.46 -8.14
N SER A 144 0.42 -16.80 -8.04
CA SER A 144 1.01 -17.46 -6.88
C SER A 144 2.52 -17.24 -6.87
N LEU A 145 3.08 -16.75 -5.77
CA LEU A 145 4.52 -16.55 -5.62
C LEU A 145 5.29 -17.83 -5.27
N LEU A 146 4.60 -18.89 -4.83
CA LEU A 146 5.25 -20.11 -4.33
C LEU A 146 6.21 -20.77 -5.34
N PRO A 147 5.93 -20.85 -6.65
CA PRO A 147 6.87 -21.43 -7.60
C PRO A 147 8.22 -20.70 -7.64
N TRP A 148 8.22 -19.37 -7.48
CA TRP A 148 9.45 -18.58 -7.46
C TRP A 148 10.14 -18.65 -6.10
N LEU A 149 9.37 -18.55 -5.00
CA LEU A 149 9.92 -18.56 -3.64
C LEU A 149 10.44 -19.95 -3.19
N GLN A 150 10.11 -21.01 -3.93
CA GLN A 150 10.59 -22.38 -3.71
C GLN A 150 11.59 -22.84 -4.77
N ASP A 151 12.16 -21.91 -5.55
CA ASP A 151 13.14 -22.17 -6.61
C ASP A 151 12.66 -23.14 -7.71
N LYS A 152 11.34 -23.32 -7.86
CA LYS A 152 10.72 -24.18 -8.90
C LYS A 152 10.57 -23.46 -10.23
N LYS A 153 10.67 -22.12 -10.24
CA LYS A 153 10.54 -21.27 -11.42
C LYS A 153 11.56 -20.13 -11.36
N GLN A 154 12.16 -19.84 -12.51
CA GLN A 154 13.11 -18.74 -12.68
C GLN A 154 12.46 -17.53 -13.34
N GLY A 155 13.09 -16.36 -13.22
CA GLY A 155 12.61 -15.10 -13.78
C GLY A 155 11.66 -14.34 -12.86
N GLU A 156 10.79 -13.51 -13.45
CA GLU A 156 10.00 -12.51 -12.74
C GLU A 156 8.51 -12.92 -12.70
N PRO A 157 7.80 -12.75 -11.56
CA PRO A 157 6.37 -13.03 -11.47
C PRO A 157 5.54 -12.14 -12.38
N HIS A 158 5.91 -10.86 -12.43
CA HIS A 158 5.24 -9.82 -13.20
C HIS A 158 6.22 -9.16 -14.16
N LYS A 159 5.79 -9.00 -15.41
CA LYS A 159 6.50 -8.12 -16.35
C LYS A 159 6.30 -6.67 -15.97
N ASN A 160 5.04 -6.29 -15.73
CA ASN A 160 4.66 -4.95 -15.33
C ASN A 160 3.55 -5.01 -14.27
N LEU A 161 3.50 -4.01 -13.40
CA LEU A 161 2.35 -3.70 -12.54
C LEU A 161 1.91 -2.25 -12.76
N THR A 162 0.62 -1.99 -12.55
CA THR A 162 0.02 -0.67 -12.78
C THR A 162 -0.70 -0.18 -11.52
N TRP A 163 -0.48 1.08 -11.19
CA TRP A 163 -1.21 1.83 -10.17
C TRP A 163 -1.91 3.00 -10.81
N ILE A 164 -3.14 3.26 -10.37
CA ILE A 164 -4.00 4.34 -10.88
C ILE A 164 -4.53 5.08 -9.66
N THR A 165 -4.58 6.41 -9.73
CA THR A 165 -5.25 7.25 -8.73
C THR A 165 -6.06 8.33 -9.42
N SER A 166 -7.25 8.61 -8.91
CA SER A 166 -8.12 9.67 -9.42
C SER A 166 -7.63 11.04 -8.93
N TYR A 167 -7.70 12.03 -9.81
CA TYR A 167 -7.50 13.42 -9.46
C TYR A 167 -8.85 14.04 -9.10
N SER A 168 -9.32 13.74 -7.89
CA SER A 168 -10.66 14.11 -7.43
C SER A 168 -10.76 15.50 -6.80
N HIS A 169 -9.72 16.32 -6.93
CA HIS A 169 -9.69 17.70 -6.43
C HIS A 169 -10.15 17.83 -4.97
N TRP A 170 -10.01 16.79 -4.14
CA TRP A 170 -10.66 16.70 -2.81
C TRP A 170 -10.42 17.92 -1.92
N PHE A 171 -9.23 18.51 -2.03
CA PHE A 171 -8.78 19.66 -1.25
C PHE A 171 -8.67 20.96 -2.08
N ASP A 172 -9.20 20.96 -3.31
CA ASP A 172 -9.22 22.11 -4.19
C ASP A 172 -10.39 23.04 -3.84
N GLU A 173 -10.19 24.35 -3.97
CA GLU A 173 -11.24 25.34 -3.82
C GLU A 173 -12.35 25.16 -4.88
N GLU A 174 -12.01 24.60 -6.05
CA GLU A 174 -12.97 24.26 -7.10
C GLU A 174 -14.06 23.28 -6.64
N ASN A 175 -13.79 22.47 -5.61
CA ASN A 175 -14.74 21.53 -5.03
C ASN A 175 -15.57 22.11 -3.87
N ILE A 176 -15.28 23.33 -3.39
CA ILE A 176 -16.06 23.97 -2.31
C ILE A 176 -17.56 24.03 -2.64
N PRO A 177 -18.00 24.38 -3.86
CA PRO A 177 -19.43 24.41 -4.19
C PRO A 177 -20.13 23.06 -4.09
N PHE A 178 -19.43 21.95 -4.32
CA PHE A 178 -19.99 20.60 -4.13
C PHE A 178 -20.22 20.30 -2.64
N TRP A 179 -19.28 20.70 -1.78
CA TRP A 179 -19.40 20.54 -0.35
C TRP A 179 -20.47 21.44 0.26
N ASP A 180 -20.74 22.58 -0.38
CA ASP A 180 -21.86 23.42 -0.04
C ASP A 180 -23.17 22.63 -0.20
N ASN A 181 -23.96 22.58 0.87
CA ASN A 181 -25.19 21.78 0.97
C ASN A 181 -25.06 20.25 0.99
N TYR A 182 -23.87 19.65 0.81
CA TYR A 182 -23.70 18.19 0.94
C TYR A 182 -24.21 17.65 2.30
N HIS A 183 -24.02 18.43 3.37
CA HIS A 183 -24.55 18.12 4.71
C HIS A 183 -26.08 18.00 4.76
N LYS A 184 -26.82 18.69 3.88
CA LYS A 184 -28.29 18.60 3.80
C LYS A 184 -28.71 17.26 3.20
N PHE A 185 -28.02 16.80 2.16
CA PHE A 185 -28.23 15.47 1.59
C PHE A 185 -27.94 14.37 2.62
N VAL A 186 -26.77 14.40 3.28
CA VAL A 186 -26.36 13.40 4.29
C VAL A 186 -27.30 13.36 5.50
N ARG A 187 -27.92 14.50 5.86
CA ARG A 187 -28.88 14.58 6.97
C ARG A 187 -30.33 14.38 6.55
N HIS A 188 -30.58 13.96 5.30
CA HIS A 188 -31.93 13.78 4.75
C HIS A 188 -32.81 15.04 4.83
N GLN A 189 -32.18 16.21 4.74
CA GLN A 189 -32.85 17.53 4.69
C GLN A 189 -33.08 18.00 3.24
N SER A 190 -32.50 17.29 2.26
CA SER A 190 -32.67 17.49 0.82
C SER A 190 -32.45 16.16 0.11
N ASP A 191 -33.21 15.90 -0.96
CA ASP A 191 -32.96 14.79 -1.89
C ASP A 191 -32.01 15.19 -3.04
N ASP A 192 -31.60 16.47 -3.09
CA ASP A 192 -30.66 16.98 -4.07
C ASP A 192 -29.23 16.53 -3.73
N TYR A 193 -28.72 15.56 -4.50
CA TYR A 193 -27.31 15.16 -4.43
C TYR A 193 -26.49 16.14 -5.28
N PRO A 194 -25.57 16.92 -4.67
CA PRO A 194 -24.80 17.90 -5.43
C PRO A 194 -23.95 17.21 -6.49
N HIS A 195 -24.04 17.66 -7.74
CA HIS A 195 -23.24 17.11 -8.84
C HIS A 195 -21.80 17.64 -8.75
N ASN A 196 -20.81 16.75 -8.84
CA ASN A 196 -19.39 17.12 -8.88
C ASN A 196 -18.69 16.35 -10.02
N PRO A 197 -18.12 17.05 -11.02
CA PRO A 197 -17.36 16.40 -12.09
C PRO A 197 -16.02 15.81 -11.62
N ASN A 198 -15.58 16.14 -10.41
CA ASN A 198 -14.33 15.70 -9.80
C ASN A 198 -14.52 14.56 -8.80
N THR A 199 -15.63 13.82 -8.83
CA THR A 199 -15.73 12.55 -8.10
C THR A 199 -14.78 11.51 -8.68
N GLU A 200 -14.35 10.53 -7.87
CA GLU A 200 -13.42 9.47 -8.29
C GLU A 200 -13.75 8.83 -9.66
N ASP A 201 -15.02 8.56 -9.92
CA ASP A 201 -15.49 7.92 -11.16
C ASP A 201 -15.49 8.85 -12.40
N LEU A 202 -15.45 10.17 -12.19
CA LEU A 202 -15.54 11.19 -13.26
C LEU A 202 -14.20 11.93 -13.46
N SER A 203 -13.29 11.79 -12.51
CA SER A 203 -11.98 12.42 -12.50
C SER A 203 -11.05 11.90 -13.59
N GLN A 204 -10.09 12.74 -13.95
CA GLN A 204 -8.90 12.32 -14.68
C GLN A 204 -7.99 11.47 -13.78
N PHE A 205 -7.15 10.63 -14.40
CA PHE A 205 -6.33 9.65 -13.67
C PHE A 205 -4.84 9.88 -13.86
N SER A 206 -4.11 9.93 -12.75
CA SER A 206 -2.67 9.73 -12.76
C SER A 206 -2.38 8.23 -12.69
N TYR A 207 -1.35 7.77 -13.40
CA TYR A 207 -1.01 6.35 -13.42
C TYR A 207 0.50 6.13 -13.40
N THR A 208 0.90 5.00 -12.81
CA THR A 208 2.28 4.54 -12.78
C THR A 208 2.32 3.10 -13.26
N VAL A 209 3.15 2.82 -14.26
CA VAL A 209 3.48 1.47 -14.72
C VAL A 209 4.91 1.17 -14.33
N ARG A 210 5.14 0.06 -13.63
CA ARG A 210 6.48 -0.38 -13.20
C ARG A 210 6.81 -1.74 -13.77
N ASN A 211 8.07 -1.94 -14.14
CA ASN A 211 8.69 -3.25 -14.24
C ASN A 211 9.83 -3.35 -13.22
N ASN A 212 10.67 -4.39 -13.33
CA ASN A 212 11.79 -4.59 -12.41
C ASN A 212 12.94 -3.56 -12.57
N ASP A 213 12.93 -2.75 -13.63
CA ASP A 213 14.00 -1.82 -13.97
C ASP A 213 13.59 -0.34 -13.89
N TYR A 214 12.35 -0.03 -14.25
CA TYR A 214 11.85 1.32 -14.50
C TYR A 214 10.44 1.53 -13.97
N SER A 215 10.14 2.81 -13.70
CA SER A 215 8.81 3.34 -13.40
C SER A 215 8.47 4.42 -14.41
N LEU A 216 7.44 4.19 -15.23
CA LEU A 216 6.81 5.20 -16.07
C LEU A 216 5.64 5.82 -15.30
N VAL A 217 5.65 7.13 -15.14
CA VAL A 217 4.67 7.87 -14.33
C VAL A 217 4.04 8.95 -15.19
N TYR A 218 2.72 9.02 -15.20
CA TYR A 218 1.96 10.14 -15.73
C TYR A 218 1.20 10.82 -14.60
N THR A 219 1.41 12.13 -14.45
CA THR A 219 0.75 12.97 -13.45
C THR A 219 -0.18 13.96 -14.15
N VAL A 220 -1.47 13.86 -13.84
CA VAL A 220 -2.53 14.71 -14.45
C VAL A 220 -2.36 16.18 -14.06
N GLU A 221 -2.10 16.45 -12.79
CA GLU A 221 -2.00 17.80 -12.18
C GLU A 221 -1.20 18.79 -13.02
N ASN A 222 -0.09 18.32 -13.60
CA ASN A 222 0.83 19.13 -14.37
C ASN A 222 1.08 18.57 -15.78
N ASN A 223 0.25 17.62 -16.22
CA ASN A 223 0.35 16.93 -17.50
C ASN A 223 1.78 16.41 -17.79
N GLN A 224 2.45 15.85 -16.78
CA GLN A 224 3.85 15.46 -16.86
C GLN A 224 4.00 13.96 -17.05
N LEU A 225 4.83 13.58 -18.03
CA LEU A 225 5.35 12.21 -18.17
C LEU A 225 6.76 12.12 -17.58
N GLY A 226 6.99 11.10 -16.76
CA GLY A 226 8.28 10.80 -16.14
C GLY A 226 8.68 9.35 -16.37
N LEU A 227 9.96 9.12 -16.65
CA LEU A 227 10.56 7.79 -16.69
C LEU A 227 11.74 7.76 -15.71
N TYR A 228 11.70 6.87 -14.74
CA TYR A 228 12.68 6.77 -13.67
C TYR A 228 13.20 5.34 -13.56
N LYS A 229 14.45 5.16 -13.13
CA LYS A 229 14.90 3.83 -12.68
C LYS A 229 14.12 3.44 -11.44
N LEU A 230 13.77 2.16 -11.29
CA LEU A 230 13.04 1.68 -10.11
C LEU A 230 13.81 1.94 -8.80
N THR A 231 15.14 1.94 -8.87
CA THR A 231 16.04 2.25 -7.75
C THR A 231 16.08 3.75 -7.39
N ASP A 232 15.59 4.65 -8.25
CA ASP A 232 15.45 6.07 -7.94
C ASP A 232 14.14 6.33 -7.18
N LEU A 233 14.12 5.96 -5.90
CA LEU A 233 12.95 6.08 -5.02
C LEU A 233 12.48 7.53 -4.80
N GLN A 234 13.35 8.51 -5.05
CA GLN A 234 13.02 9.93 -4.98
C GLN A 234 12.54 10.49 -6.33
N GLN A 235 12.67 9.72 -7.42
CA GLN A 235 12.33 10.12 -8.79
C GLN A 235 12.94 11.48 -9.16
N LYS A 236 14.23 11.64 -8.90
CA LYS A 236 14.99 12.86 -9.19
C LYS A 236 15.49 12.89 -10.62
N ASP A 237 15.78 11.73 -11.21
CA ASP A 237 16.35 11.63 -12.55
C ASP A 237 15.29 11.24 -13.59
N ASN A 238 14.59 12.23 -14.15
CA ASN A 238 13.61 11.99 -15.21
C ASN A 238 14.29 11.75 -16.57
N LEU A 239 14.36 10.48 -16.97
CA LEU A 239 14.95 10.03 -18.21
C LEU A 239 14.14 10.42 -19.45
N ALA A 240 12.84 10.68 -19.33
CA ALA A 240 12.00 11.09 -20.45
C ALA A 240 12.34 12.51 -20.93
N ALA A 241 12.63 13.43 -19.99
CA ALA A 241 12.96 14.82 -20.29
C ALA A 241 14.33 14.98 -20.99
N ARG A 242 15.23 14.01 -20.82
CA ARG A 242 16.55 14.02 -21.48
C ARG A 242 16.45 13.79 -22.99
N GLN A 243 15.44 13.03 -23.45
CA GLN A 243 15.28 12.75 -24.88
C GLN A 243 14.65 13.91 -25.66
N SER A 244 13.88 14.78 -25.00
CA SER A 244 13.29 15.97 -25.62
C SER A 244 14.29 17.12 -25.82
N ALA A 245 15.39 17.17 -25.07
CA ALA A 245 16.40 18.23 -25.18
C ALA A 245 17.46 17.98 -26.28
N GLY A 246 17.41 16.82 -26.95
CA GLY A 246 18.35 16.41 -28.00
C GLY A 246 17.76 16.40 -29.42
N ARG A 247 16.63 17.07 -29.64
CA ARG A 247 15.99 17.23 -30.95
C ARG A 247 15.82 18.70 -31.31
#